data_AF-R6H2Q0-F1
#
_entry.id   AF-R6H2Q0-F1
#
_cell.length_a   1.000
_cell.length_b   1.000
_cell.length_c   1.000
_cell.angle_alpha   90.00
_cell.angle_beta   90.00
_cell.angle_gamma   90.00
#
_symmetry.space_group_name_H-M   'P 1'
#
loop_
_entity.id
_entity.type
_entity.pdbx_description
1 polymer ?
#
loop_
_entity_poly.entity_id
_entity_poly.type
_entity_poly.pdbx_seq_one_letter_code
_entity_poly.pdbx_strand_id
1 'polypeptide(L)'
;MYNTDEIEIKCSTKHLPLEYKLLEWRLILNRELYESKVIDLKVFSLMEQSILGRMTKIKNEYKDKINDGLTIRKNHGSMSSS
;
A
#
# COMPACT_ATOMS: atom_id res chain seq x y z
N MET A 1 -23.98 6.82 -18.44
CA MET A 1 -22.70 6.13 -18.72
C MET A 1 -21.72 6.59 -17.66
N TYR A 2 -21.26 5.69 -16.80
CA TYR A 2 -20.19 6.03 -15.86
C TYR A 2 -18.91 6.23 -16.66
N ASN A 3 -18.32 7.43 -16.53
CA ASN A 3 -17.04 7.77 -17.16
C ASN A 3 -15.99 6.80 -16.63
N THR A 4 -15.57 5.87 -17.48
CA THR A 4 -14.58 4.84 -17.15
C THR A 4 -13.17 5.44 -17.02
N ASP A 5 -13.01 6.70 -17.40
CA ASP A 5 -11.77 7.47 -17.38
C ASP A 5 -11.34 7.92 -15.97
N GLU A 6 -12.22 7.85 -14.95
CA GLU A 6 -11.85 8.16 -13.55
C GLU A 6 -11.15 6.99 -12.85
N ILE A 7 -11.11 5.81 -13.47
CA ILE A 7 -10.39 4.63 -12.96
C ILE A 7 -9.04 4.47 -13.69
N GLU A 8 -8.53 5.52 -14.36
CA GLU A 8 -7.10 5.60 -14.63
C GLU A 8 -6.36 5.99 -13.34
N ILE A 9 -6.36 5.06 -12.39
CA ILE A 9 -5.32 5.00 -11.36
C ILE A 9 -4.03 4.78 -12.14
N LYS A 10 -3.30 5.86 -12.44
CA LYS A 10 -1.92 5.83 -12.92
C LYS A 10 -1.11 5.02 -11.91
N CYS A 11 -1.06 3.71 -12.10
CA CYS A 11 -0.25 2.78 -11.36
C CYS A 11 1.20 3.07 -11.70
N SER A 12 1.76 4.10 -11.06
CA SER A 12 3.21 4.22 -10.92
C SER A 12 3.67 2.98 -10.17
N THR A 13 4.18 2.00 -10.92
CA THR A 13 4.73 0.72 -10.42
C THR A 13 5.99 0.91 -9.56
N LYS A 14 6.38 2.16 -9.26
CA LYS A 14 7.57 2.53 -8.50
C LYS A 14 7.35 2.73 -7.00
N HIS A 15 6.11 2.72 -6.47
CA HIS A 15 5.89 3.39 -5.18
C HIS A 15 5.25 2.59 -4.03
N LEU A 16 4.77 1.36 -4.18
CA LEU A 16 4.45 0.43 -3.08
C LEU A 16 4.16 -0.98 -3.66
N PRO A 17 4.33 -2.08 -2.90
CA PRO A 17 4.05 -3.43 -3.40
C PRO A 17 2.59 -3.64 -3.82
N LEU A 18 2.34 -4.55 -4.78
CA LEU A 18 0.99 -4.92 -5.24
C LEU A 18 0.06 -5.29 -4.08
N GLU A 19 0.60 -5.98 -3.07
CA GLU A 19 -0.14 -6.33 -1.85
C GLU A 19 -0.76 -5.10 -1.17
N TYR A 20 -0.03 -3.97 -1.11
CA TYR A 20 -0.56 -2.74 -0.53
C TYR A 20 -1.77 -2.21 -1.32
N LYS A 21 -1.73 -2.29 -2.64
CA LYS A 21 -2.84 -1.87 -3.51
C LYS A 21 -4.08 -2.75 -3.36
N LEU A 22 -3.88 -4.06 -3.20
CA LEU A 22 -4.99 -4.98 -2.91
C LEU A 22 -5.64 -4.67 -1.56
N LEU A 23 -4.85 -4.26 -0.56
CA LEU A 23 -5.38 -3.86 0.74
C LEU A 23 -6.17 -2.55 0.68
N GLU A 24 -5.75 -1.57 -0.13
CA GLU A 24 -6.55 -0.35 -0.41
C GLU A 24 -7.92 -0.71 -0.99
N TRP A 25 -7.97 -1.59 -2.00
CA TRP A 25 -9.24 -2.03 -2.59
C TRP A 25 -10.12 -2.77 -1.59
N ARG A 26 -9.52 -3.56 -0.71
CA ARG A 26 -10.26 -4.29 0.32
C ARG A 26 -10.91 -3.36 1.35
N LEU A 27 -10.28 -2.23 1.68
CA LEU A 27 -10.91 -1.22 2.55
C LEU A 27 -12.17 -0.63 1.89
N ILE A 28 -12.13 -0.36 0.59
CA ILE A 28 -13.29 0.16 -0.16
C ILE A 28 -14.44 -0.85 -0.12
N LEU A 29 -14.17 -2.12 -0.47
CA LEU A 29 -15.19 -3.17 -0.45
C LEU A 29 -15.77 -3.40 0.95
N ASN A 30 -14.93 -3.39 1.99
CA ASN A 30 -15.42 -3.53 3.37
C ASN A 30 -16.37 -2.39 3.76
N ARG A 31 -16.08 -1.17 3.31
CA ARG A 31 -16.96 -0.01 3.52
C ARG A 31 -18.29 -0.19 2.81
N GLU A 32 -18.29 -0.61 1.55
CA GLU A 32 -19.51 -0.88 0.78
C GLU A 32 -20.36 -1.98 1.44
N LEU A 33 -19.73 -3.04 1.96
CA LEU A 33 -20.42 -4.11 2.68
C LEU A 33 -21.06 -3.62 3.98
N TYR A 34 -20.38 -2.73 4.71
CA TYR A 34 -20.91 -2.13 5.92
C TYR A 34 -22.08 -1.17 5.61
N GLU A 35 -21.92 -0.29 4.61
CA GLU A 35 -22.97 0.64 4.17
C GLU A 35 -24.21 -0.10 3.64
N SER A 36 -24.00 -1.23 2.97
CA SER A 36 -25.06 -2.15 2.51
C SER A 36 -25.66 -3.01 3.63
N LYS A 37 -25.21 -2.85 4.89
CA LYS A 37 -25.64 -3.60 6.07
C LYS A 37 -25.46 -5.11 5.96
N VAL A 38 -24.53 -5.56 5.11
CA VAL A 38 -24.16 -6.99 4.97
C VAL A 38 -23.33 -7.43 6.18
N ILE A 39 -22.51 -6.52 6.72
CA ILE A 39 -21.71 -6.72 7.92
C ILE A 39 -22.03 -5.64 8.96
N ASP A 40 -21.89 -5.97 10.24
CA ASP A 40 -22.09 -5.02 11.33
C ASP A 40 -20.83 -4.16 11.59
N LEU A 41 -21.00 -3.12 12.41
CA LEU A 41 -19.93 -2.19 12.77
C LEU A 41 -18.74 -2.89 13.45
N LYS A 42 -18.99 -3.93 14.25
CA LYS A 42 -17.94 -4.66 14.98
C LYS A 42 -17.06 -5.43 14.00
N VAL A 43 -17.68 -6.14 13.05
CA VAL A 43 -16.99 -6.86 11.98
C VAL A 43 -16.21 -5.90 11.09
N PHE A 44 -16.84 -4.80 10.67
CA PHE A 44 -16.18 -3.75 9.88
C PHE A 44 -14.92 -3.22 10.58
N SER A 45 -15.04 -2.85 11.86
CA SER A 45 -13.95 -2.29 12.65
C SER A 45 -12.77 -3.26 12.80
N LEU A 46 -13.06 -4.55 13.04
CA LEU A 46 -12.03 -5.59 13.15
C LEU A 46 -11.30 -5.81 11.82
N MET A 47 -12.02 -5.81 10.70
CA MET A 47 -11.42 -5.95 9.38
C MET A 47 -10.56 -4.73 9.02
N GLU A 48 -11.05 -3.52 9.29
CA GLU A 48 -10.33 -2.27 9.06
C GLU A 48 -9.03 -2.23 9.85
N GLN A 49 -9.08 -2.52 11.15
CA GLN A 49 -7.88 -2.59 12.01
C GLN A 49 -6.85 -3.61 11.49
N SER A 50 -7.31 -4.80 11.09
CA SER A 50 -6.42 -5.85 10.56
C SER A 50 -5.73 -5.40 9.26
N ILE A 51 -6.47 -4.77 8.35
CA ILE A 51 -5.94 -4.31 7.07
C ILE A 51 -4.96 -3.14 7.28
N LEU A 52 -5.33 -2.14 8.08
CA LEU A 52 -4.46 -1.00 8.37
C LEU A 52 -3.16 -1.42 9.06
N GLY A 53 -3.22 -2.44 9.95
CA GLY A 53 -2.03 -3.03 10.55
C GLY A 53 -1.08 -3.63 9.52
N ARG A 54 -1.61 -4.40 8.56
CA ARG A 54 -0.81 -4.98 7.45
C ARG A 54 -0.24 -3.90 6.53
N MET A 55 -1.04 -2.91 6.15
CA MET A 55 -0.59 -1.79 5.32
C MET A 55 0.55 -1.02 5.98
N THR A 56 0.46 -0.78 7.29
CA THR A 56 1.51 -0.12 8.07
C THR A 56 2.80 -0.92 8.04
N LYS A 57 2.72 -2.24 8.25
CA LYS A 57 3.88 -3.14 8.18
C LYS A 57 4.55 -3.09 6.81
N ILE A 58 3.77 -3.24 5.73
CA ILE A 58 4.28 -3.18 4.35
C ILE A 58 4.96 -1.84 4.07
N LYS A 59 4.36 -0.72 4.51
CA LYS A 59 4.92 0.62 4.31
C LYS A 59 6.25 0.79 5.04
N ASN A 60 6.38 0.26 6.26
CA ASN A 60 7.62 0.31 7.02
C ASN A 60 8.72 -0.52 6.35
N GLU A 61 8.42 -1.78 6.01
CA GLU A 61 9.37 -2.66 5.31
C GLU A 61 9.82 -2.08 3.96
N TYR A 62 8.91 -1.43 3.23
CA TYR A 62 9.23 -0.77 1.97
C TYR A 62 10.17 0.43 2.17
N LYS A 63 9.93 1.24 3.21
CA LYS A 63 10.79 2.38 3.57
C LYS A 63 12.20 1.92 3.95
N ASP A 64 12.31 0.85 4.74
CA ASP A 64 13.59 0.28 5.15
C ASP A 64 14.40 -0.20 3.94
N LYS A 65 13.77 -0.95 3.02
CA LYS A 65 14.42 -1.42 1.78
C LYS A 65 14.93 -0.29 0.88
N ILE A 66 14.19 0.82 0.78
CA ILE A 66 14.66 2.00 0.03
C ILE A 66 15.91 2.60 0.68
N ASN A 67 15.90 2.73 2.01
CA ASN A 67 17.02 3.29 2.75
C ASN A 67 18.28 2.41 2.62
N ASP A 68 18.13 1.09 2.70
CA ASP A 68 19.23 0.12 2.53
C ASP A 68 19.79 0.13 1.10
N GLY A 69 18.92 0.21 0.08
CA GLY A 69 19.38 0.36 -1.31
C GLY A 69 20.14 1.67 -1.55
N LEU A 70 19.75 2.76 -0.86
CA LEU A 70 20.41 4.06 -0.96
C LEU A 70 21.78 4.08 -0.26
N THR A 71 21.93 3.40 0.89
CA THR A 71 23.21 3.31 1.61
C THR A 71 24.23 2.45 0.87
N ILE A 72 23.81 1.34 0.25
CA ILE A 72 24.67 0.53 -0.63
C ILE A 72 25.20 1.37 -1.80
N ARG A 73 24.32 2.13 -2.47
CA ARG A 73 24.72 2.98 -3.61
C ARG A 73 25.72 4.09 -3.22
N LYS A 74 25.63 4.63 -2.00
CA LYS A 74 26.58 5.63 -1.50
C LYS A 74 27.96 5.04 -1.22
N ASN A 75 28.04 3.80 -0.74
CA ASN A 75 29.32 3.15 -0.41
C ASN A 75 30.10 2.65 -1.64
N HIS A 76 29.43 2.40 -2.76
CA HIS A 76 30.10 2.04 -4.03
C HIS A 76 30.54 3.26 -4.85
N GLY A 77 30.14 4.47 -4.49
CA GLY A 77 30.52 5.72 -5.16
C GLY A 77 31.83 6.34 -4.69
N SER A 78 32.53 5.74 -3.72
CA SER A 78 33.74 6.30 -3.10
C SER A 78 35.01 5.45 -3.28
N MET A 79 35.03 4.50 -4.21
CA MET A 79 36.31 3.97 -4.74
C MET A 79 36.88 4.97 -5.76
N SER A 80 37.35 6.11 -5.25
CA SER A 80 38.29 6.95 -5.97
C SER A 80 39.56 6.15 -6.19
N SER A 81 39.82 5.76 -7.43
CA SER A 81 41.15 5.32 -7.85
C SER A 81 42.06 6.55 -7.88
N SER A 82 43.09 6.56 -7.04
CA SER A 82 44.44 7.11 -7.22
C SER A 82 45.14 7.26 -5.88
#